data_AF-A0A174T8R5-F1
#
_entry.id   AF-A0A174T8R5-F1
#
_cell.length_a   1.000
_cell.length_b   1.000
_cell.length_c   1.000
_cell.angle_alpha   90.00
_cell.angle_beta   90.00
_cell.angle_gamma   90.00
#
_symmetry.space_group_name_H-M   'P 1'
#
loop_
_entity.id
_entity.type
_entity.pdbx_description
1 polymer ?
#
loop_
_entity_poly.entity_id
_entity_poly.type
_entity_poly.pdbx_seq_one_letter_code
_entity_poly.pdbx_strand_id
1 'polypeptide(L)'
;MKKYISIDIGGTAIKYGIVSEDAEVLLKKEMKTEAQKGGPAILDKVIGIVEALKEEADAGVCISTAGMVDIEKGEIFYSAPLIPNYIGTAFKKTVEERFGIPCEVENDVNCAGLAEYKAGAAAGSKAAVMLTIGTGIGGCILLNGEVFHGFSNSACEVGYMHMDDSDFQTLGAASILTKKVAAWKGEPAENWSGYRIFEEAKKGDKICNRAIDEMTDVLGKGIANICYVVNPEVVVLGGGIMAQEAFLKDKIEKAVEKYLVSSMWEHTSIAFAKNQNNAGMLGAFYHFQGRHA
;
A
#
# COMPACT_ATOMS: atom_id res chain seq x y z
N MET A 1 -28.93 8.68 0.11
CA MET A 1 -27.55 8.37 -0.30
C MET A 1 -26.94 7.48 0.76
N LYS A 2 -26.48 6.27 0.41
CA LYS A 2 -25.81 5.39 1.38
C LYS A 2 -24.46 5.97 1.79
N LYS A 3 -24.07 5.77 3.05
CA LYS A 3 -22.82 6.28 3.63
C LYS A 3 -22.13 5.17 4.41
N TYR A 4 -20.82 5.10 4.23
CA TYR A 4 -19.97 4.03 4.72
C TYR A 4 -18.90 4.61 5.64
N ILE A 5 -18.58 3.90 6.72
CA ILE A 5 -17.44 4.24 7.57
C ILE A 5 -16.22 3.58 6.96
N SER A 6 -15.24 4.37 6.52
CA SER A 6 -13.98 3.85 5.99
C SER A 6 -12.83 4.12 6.96
N ILE A 7 -12.01 3.10 7.23
CA ILE A 7 -10.94 3.11 8.21
C ILE A 7 -9.68 2.53 7.56
N ASP A 8 -8.58 3.29 7.58
CA ASP A 8 -7.27 2.90 7.07
C ASP A 8 -6.26 2.86 8.22
N ILE A 9 -5.91 1.64 8.63
CA ILE A 9 -5.06 1.34 9.78
C ILE A 9 -3.60 1.28 9.33
N GLY A 10 -2.94 2.44 9.32
CA GLY A 10 -1.51 2.54 9.10
C GLY A 10 -0.69 2.28 10.37
N GLY A 11 0.63 2.07 10.22
CA GLY A 11 1.53 1.83 11.37
C GLY A 11 1.68 3.02 12.33
N THR A 12 1.52 4.26 11.85
CA THR A 12 1.68 5.48 12.66
C THR A 12 0.36 6.16 12.98
N ALA A 13 -0.55 6.23 12.01
CA ALA A 13 -1.85 6.85 12.15
C ALA A 13 -2.95 5.96 11.57
N ILE A 14 -4.11 5.99 12.20
CA ILE A 14 -5.37 5.48 11.67
C ILE A 14 -6.09 6.67 11.05
N LYS A 15 -6.32 6.61 9.74
CA LYS A 15 -7.13 7.59 9.02
C LYS A 15 -8.53 7.01 8.88
N TYR A 16 -9.55 7.82 9.09
CA TYR A 16 -10.92 7.32 9.04
C TYR A 16 -11.92 8.41 8.71
N GLY A 17 -13.13 8.01 8.34
CA GLY A 17 -14.21 8.95 8.08
C GLY A 17 -15.35 8.32 7.32
N ILE A 18 -16.09 9.15 6.57
CA ILE A 18 -17.31 8.75 5.88
C ILE A 18 -17.09 8.86 4.37
N VAL A 19 -17.45 7.81 3.64
CA VAL A 19 -17.45 7.74 2.18
C VAL A 19 -18.89 7.57 1.68
N SER A 20 -19.27 8.29 0.63
CA SER A 20 -20.59 8.13 -0.02
C SER A 20 -20.62 6.91 -0.95
N GLU A 21 -21.82 6.50 -1.37
CA GLU A 21 -21.97 5.43 -2.39
C GLU A 21 -21.32 5.76 -3.74
N ASP A 22 -21.09 7.04 -4.03
CA ASP A 22 -20.41 7.55 -5.23
C ASP A 22 -18.88 7.64 -5.06
N ALA A 23 -18.32 7.01 -4.01
CA ALA A 23 -16.90 7.04 -3.67
C ALA A 23 -16.33 8.43 -3.30
N GLU A 24 -17.18 9.36 -2.84
CA GLU A 24 -16.72 10.66 -2.35
C GLU A 24 -16.40 10.62 -0.85
N VAL A 25 -15.24 11.15 -0.46
CA VAL A 25 -14.85 11.26 0.96
C VAL A 25 -15.55 12.49 1.57
N LEU A 26 -16.62 12.24 2.34
CA LEU A 26 -17.44 13.28 2.97
C LEU A 26 -16.85 13.80 4.29
N LEU A 27 -16.19 12.92 5.03
CA LEU A 27 -15.53 13.24 6.29
C LEU A 27 -14.16 12.57 6.32
N LYS A 28 -13.16 13.28 6.83
CA LYS A 28 -11.83 12.74 7.06
C LYS A 28 -11.28 13.21 8.41
N LYS A 29 -10.86 12.25 9.23
CA LYS A 29 -10.23 12.43 10.53
C LYS A 29 -9.00 11.52 10.61
N GLU A 30 -8.13 11.79 11.56
CA GLU A 30 -6.98 10.94 11.86
C GLU A 30 -6.73 10.85 13.36
N MET A 31 -6.13 9.75 13.79
CA MET A 31 -5.61 9.58 15.15
C MET A 31 -4.34 8.72 15.14
N LYS A 32 -3.53 8.79 16.20
CA LYS A 32 -2.35 7.94 16.32
C LYS A 32 -2.76 6.47 16.45
N THR A 33 -2.11 5.58 15.69
CA THR A 33 -2.32 4.12 15.79
C THR A 33 -1.88 3.61 17.15
N GLU A 34 -0.75 4.10 17.66
CA GLU A 34 -0.09 3.55 18.86
C GLU A 34 0.13 2.04 18.73
N ALA A 35 0.70 1.62 17.59
CA ALA A 35 0.97 0.22 17.22
C ALA A 35 1.60 -0.63 18.34
N GLN A 36 2.43 -0.02 19.17
CA GLN A 36 3.07 -0.68 20.32
C GLN A 36 2.09 -1.18 21.39
N LYS A 37 0.85 -0.67 21.42
CA LYS A 37 -0.22 -1.15 22.33
C LYS A 37 -0.89 -2.44 21.82
N GLY A 38 -0.58 -2.84 20.59
CA GLY A 38 -0.98 -4.12 20.01
C GLY A 38 -2.38 -4.16 19.39
N GLY A 39 -2.70 -5.31 18.79
CA GLY A 39 -3.94 -5.56 18.07
C GLY A 39 -5.22 -5.26 18.84
N PRO A 40 -5.37 -5.71 20.11
CA PRO A 40 -6.55 -5.41 20.92
C PRO A 40 -6.81 -3.90 21.09
N ALA A 41 -5.76 -3.11 21.32
CA ALA A 41 -5.89 -1.66 21.46
C ALA A 41 -6.24 -0.96 20.13
N ILE A 42 -5.80 -1.52 19.00
CA ILE A 42 -6.19 -1.03 17.67
C ILE A 42 -7.66 -1.38 17.40
N LEU A 43 -8.09 -2.60 17.74
CA LEU A 43 -9.49 -3.02 17.64
C LEU A 43 -10.40 -2.11 18.48
N ASP A 44 -10.03 -1.80 19.72
CA ASP A 44 -10.78 -0.85 20.56
C ASP A 44 -10.93 0.53 19.90
N LYS A 45 -9.90 1.01 19.19
CA LYS A 45 -9.99 2.27 18.43
C LYS A 45 -10.93 2.16 17.24
N VAL A 46 -10.87 1.07 16.47
CA VAL A 46 -11.80 0.80 15.37
C VAL A 46 -13.24 0.81 15.87
N ILE A 47 -13.50 0.11 16.96
CA ILE A 47 -14.82 0.08 17.61
C ILE A 47 -15.25 1.48 18.07
N GLY A 48 -14.36 2.26 18.68
CA GLY A 48 -14.63 3.64 19.06
C GLY A 48 -14.94 4.56 17.88
N ILE A 49 -14.27 4.36 16.74
CA ILE A 49 -14.55 5.07 15.49
C ILE A 49 -15.94 4.72 14.96
N VAL A 50 -16.29 3.43 14.92
CA VAL A 50 -17.59 2.98 14.44
C VAL A 50 -18.72 3.50 15.33
N GLU A 51 -18.59 3.39 16.66
CA GLU A 51 -19.56 3.92 17.61
C GLU A 51 -19.79 5.43 17.41
N ALA A 52 -18.74 6.19 17.12
CA ALA A 52 -18.82 7.64 16.96
C ALA A 52 -19.43 8.08 15.62
N LEU A 53 -19.46 7.22 14.59
CA LEU A 53 -19.91 7.58 13.23
C LEU A 53 -21.16 6.82 12.76
N LYS A 54 -21.59 5.77 13.46
CA LYS A 54 -22.71 4.90 13.04
C LYS A 54 -24.04 5.64 12.80
N GLU A 55 -24.32 6.69 13.55
CA GLU A 55 -25.55 7.49 13.38
C GLU A 55 -25.54 8.32 12.08
N GLU A 56 -24.35 8.59 11.53
CA GLU A 56 -24.18 9.33 10.28
C GLU A 56 -23.94 8.41 9.06
N ALA A 57 -23.46 7.20 9.31
CA ALA A 57 -23.09 6.22 8.29
C ALA A 57 -23.22 4.79 8.84
N ASP A 58 -24.21 4.04 8.35
CA ASP A 58 -24.56 2.70 8.80
C ASP A 58 -24.63 1.67 7.66
N ALA A 59 -24.33 2.07 6.42
CA ALA A 59 -24.45 1.18 5.26
C ALA A 59 -23.35 0.09 5.22
N GLY A 60 -22.25 0.30 5.93
CA GLY A 60 -21.14 -0.65 6.02
C GLY A 60 -19.89 -0.02 6.64
N VAL A 61 -19.02 -0.88 7.19
CA VAL A 61 -17.68 -0.53 7.65
C VAL A 61 -16.64 -1.14 6.73
N CYS A 62 -15.75 -0.32 6.20
CA CYS A 62 -14.73 -0.69 5.24
C CYS A 62 -13.36 -0.50 5.89
N ILE A 63 -12.57 -1.57 6.03
CA ILE A 63 -11.30 -1.52 6.75
C ILE A 63 -10.14 -1.87 5.81
N SER A 64 -9.22 -0.93 5.62
CA SER A 64 -7.87 -1.12 5.09
C SER A 64 -6.92 -1.34 6.28
N THR A 65 -6.09 -2.38 6.23
CA THR A 65 -5.25 -2.74 7.37
C THR A 65 -3.90 -3.30 6.96
N ALA A 66 -2.89 -3.04 7.78
CA ALA A 66 -1.61 -3.74 7.67
C ALA A 66 -1.77 -5.25 7.94
N GLY A 67 -0.83 -6.04 7.44
CA GLY A 67 -0.82 -7.50 7.61
C GLY A 67 -1.62 -8.24 6.54
N MET A 68 -1.51 -9.57 6.56
CA MET A 68 -2.25 -10.46 5.68
C MET A 68 -3.61 -10.80 6.29
N VAL A 69 -4.67 -10.71 5.50
CA VAL A 69 -6.06 -10.76 5.95
C VAL A 69 -6.76 -12.01 5.40
N ASP A 70 -7.43 -12.75 6.27
CA ASP A 70 -8.43 -13.73 5.84
C ASP A 70 -9.69 -12.95 5.50
N ILE A 71 -9.89 -12.67 4.21
CA ILE A 71 -10.95 -11.76 3.74
C ILE A 71 -12.37 -12.29 4.02
N GLU A 72 -12.54 -13.61 4.16
CA GLU A 72 -13.84 -14.18 4.49
C GLU A 72 -14.18 -13.94 5.97
N LYS A 73 -13.18 -14.10 6.86
CA LYS A 73 -13.35 -13.83 8.31
C LYS A 73 -13.16 -12.37 8.69
N GLY A 74 -12.52 -11.57 7.84
CA GLY A 74 -12.00 -10.24 8.15
C GLY A 74 -11.08 -10.22 9.37
N GLU A 75 -10.13 -11.18 9.41
CA GLU A 75 -9.19 -11.40 10.52
C GLU A 75 -7.74 -11.37 10.03
N ILE A 76 -6.83 -10.79 10.83
CA ILE A 76 -5.40 -10.81 10.53
C ILE A 76 -4.83 -12.20 10.82
N PHE A 77 -4.31 -12.91 9.82
CA PHE A 77 -3.67 -14.22 10.02
C PHE A 77 -2.13 -14.14 10.06
N TYR A 78 -1.54 -13.07 9.52
CA TYR A 78 -0.10 -12.84 9.59
C TYR A 78 0.23 -11.35 9.63
N SER A 79 1.26 -10.98 10.39
CA SER A 79 1.80 -9.63 10.37
C SER A 79 3.26 -9.62 10.82
N ALA A 80 4.04 -8.66 10.32
CA ALA A 80 5.35 -8.36 10.91
C ALA A 80 5.22 -8.06 12.41
N PRO A 81 6.25 -8.34 13.24
CA PRO A 81 6.19 -8.23 14.71
C PRO A 81 6.14 -6.78 15.24
N LEU A 82 5.82 -5.80 14.38
CA LEU A 82 5.74 -4.38 14.72
C LEU A 82 4.50 -4.04 15.56
N ILE A 83 3.43 -4.83 15.44
CA ILE A 83 2.18 -4.68 16.21
C ILE A 83 2.02 -5.92 17.08
N PRO A 84 2.25 -5.84 18.41
CA PRO A 84 2.09 -6.98 19.30
C PRO A 84 0.66 -7.56 19.24
N ASN A 85 0.52 -8.88 19.26
CA ASN A 85 -0.78 -9.56 19.29
C ASN A 85 -1.76 -9.10 18.19
N TYR A 86 -1.25 -8.79 16.99
CA TYR A 86 -2.09 -8.36 15.89
C TYR A 86 -2.72 -9.52 15.14
N ILE A 87 -1.96 -10.61 14.97
CA ILE A 87 -2.48 -11.89 14.48
C ILE A 87 -3.64 -12.34 15.38
N GLY A 88 -4.75 -12.74 14.77
CA GLY A 88 -5.99 -13.11 15.45
C GLY A 88 -6.96 -11.95 15.70
N THR A 89 -6.63 -10.72 15.28
CA THR A 89 -7.54 -9.58 15.41
C THR A 89 -8.70 -9.71 14.42
N ALA A 90 -9.87 -10.16 14.90
CA ALA A 90 -11.07 -10.41 14.11
C ALA A 90 -11.94 -9.14 13.99
N PHE A 91 -11.50 -8.19 13.15
CA PHE A 91 -12.18 -6.90 12.96
C PHE A 91 -13.62 -7.05 12.49
N LYS A 92 -13.85 -7.83 11.44
CA LYS A 92 -15.19 -8.01 10.85
C LYS A 92 -16.19 -8.55 11.85
N LYS A 93 -15.89 -9.72 12.42
CA LYS A 93 -16.73 -10.36 13.44
C LYS A 93 -17.09 -9.41 14.59
N THR A 94 -16.09 -8.70 15.13
CA THR A 94 -16.31 -7.82 16.30
C THR A 94 -17.19 -6.62 15.95
N VAL A 95 -17.00 -6.03 14.77
CA VAL A 95 -17.83 -4.91 14.28
C VAL A 95 -19.27 -5.37 14.04
N GLU A 96 -19.45 -6.50 13.35
CA GLU A 96 -20.77 -7.03 13.01
C GLU A 96 -21.56 -7.45 14.26
N GLU A 97 -20.93 -8.17 15.20
CA GLU A 97 -21.58 -8.60 16.44
C GLU A 97 -21.97 -7.42 17.33
N ARG A 98 -21.16 -6.35 17.35
CA ARG A 98 -21.39 -5.21 18.25
C ARG A 98 -22.36 -4.18 17.70
N PHE A 99 -22.36 -3.95 16.39
CA PHE A 99 -23.13 -2.86 15.78
C PHE A 99 -24.22 -3.33 14.83
N GLY A 100 -24.20 -4.60 14.39
CA GLY A 100 -25.12 -5.10 13.37
C GLY A 100 -24.91 -4.47 11.98
N ILE A 101 -23.75 -3.84 11.76
CA ILE A 101 -23.38 -3.19 10.49
C ILE A 101 -22.43 -4.13 9.74
N PRO A 102 -22.66 -4.42 8.44
CA PRO A 102 -21.76 -5.24 7.64
C PRO A 102 -20.33 -4.67 7.64
N CYS A 103 -19.33 -5.55 7.71
CA CYS A 103 -17.93 -5.13 7.76
C CYS A 103 -17.08 -5.93 6.79
N GLU A 104 -16.24 -5.26 6.01
CA GLU A 104 -15.25 -5.93 5.16
C GLU A 104 -13.85 -5.36 5.42
N VAL A 105 -12.86 -6.26 5.36
CA VAL A 105 -11.49 -6.00 5.79
C VAL A 105 -10.54 -6.49 4.70
N GLU A 106 -9.60 -5.63 4.32
CA GLU A 106 -8.65 -5.90 3.25
C GLU A 106 -7.26 -5.34 3.61
N ASN A 107 -6.22 -5.94 3.03
CA ASN A 107 -4.85 -5.47 3.15
C ASN A 107 -4.68 -4.05 2.55
N ASP A 108 -3.81 -3.25 3.15
CA ASP A 108 -3.54 -1.86 2.78
C ASP A 108 -3.02 -1.67 1.34
N VAL A 109 -2.13 -2.54 0.87
CA VAL A 109 -1.61 -2.52 -0.49
C VAL A 109 -2.69 -2.91 -1.50
N ASN A 110 -3.50 -3.90 -1.16
CA ASN A 110 -4.67 -4.29 -1.96
C ASN A 110 -5.67 -3.14 -2.08
N CYS A 111 -5.96 -2.45 -0.98
CA CYS A 111 -6.78 -1.25 -0.99
C CYS A 111 -6.18 -0.15 -1.87
N ALA A 112 -4.87 0.12 -1.75
CA ALA A 112 -4.22 1.09 -2.61
C ALA A 112 -4.33 0.70 -4.10
N GLY A 113 -4.15 -0.58 -4.42
CA GLY A 113 -4.33 -1.12 -5.77
C GLY A 113 -5.75 -0.94 -6.29
N LEU A 114 -6.77 -1.25 -5.48
CA LEU A 114 -8.18 -1.07 -5.82
C LEU A 114 -8.52 0.40 -6.11
N ALA A 115 -8.02 1.33 -5.29
CA ALA A 115 -8.23 2.76 -5.51
C ALA A 115 -7.62 3.23 -6.84
N GLU A 116 -6.39 2.79 -7.14
CA GLU A 116 -5.72 3.14 -8.40
C GLU A 116 -6.36 2.48 -9.62
N TYR A 117 -6.89 1.28 -9.47
CA TYR A 117 -7.58 0.56 -10.53
C TYR A 117 -8.96 1.15 -10.84
N LYS A 118 -9.74 1.51 -9.81
CA LYS A 118 -11.11 2.03 -9.99
C LYS A 118 -11.11 3.51 -10.39
N ALA A 119 -10.24 4.31 -9.81
CA ALA A 119 -10.28 5.77 -9.95
C ALA A 119 -8.87 6.41 -9.97
N GLY A 120 -7.85 5.73 -10.51
CA GLY A 120 -6.49 6.25 -10.52
C GLY A 120 -5.65 5.86 -11.72
N ALA A 121 -4.38 5.55 -11.47
CA ALA A 121 -3.36 5.34 -12.49
C ALA A 121 -3.55 4.05 -13.30
N ALA A 122 -4.29 3.07 -12.79
CA ALA A 122 -4.59 1.80 -13.47
C ALA A 122 -6.00 1.74 -14.07
N ALA A 123 -6.74 2.85 -14.07
CA ALA A 123 -8.10 2.89 -14.60
C ALA A 123 -8.16 2.44 -16.07
N GLY A 124 -9.06 1.50 -16.35
CA GLY A 124 -9.28 0.93 -17.70
C GLY A 124 -8.37 -0.24 -18.07
N SER A 125 -7.39 -0.59 -17.23
CA SER A 125 -6.57 -1.78 -17.43
C SER A 125 -7.35 -3.07 -17.09
N LYS A 126 -6.98 -4.20 -17.69
CA LYS A 126 -7.47 -5.55 -17.37
C LYS A 126 -6.57 -6.28 -16.39
N ALA A 127 -5.26 -6.01 -16.48
CA ALA A 127 -4.25 -6.58 -15.60
C ALA A 127 -3.30 -5.47 -15.14
N ALA A 128 -3.25 -5.25 -13.83
CA ALA A 128 -2.40 -4.25 -13.22
C ALA A 128 -1.64 -4.82 -12.03
N VAL A 129 -0.48 -4.24 -11.77
CA VAL A 129 0.27 -4.45 -10.51
C VAL A 129 0.37 -3.13 -9.80
N MET A 130 0.08 -3.12 -8.50
CA MET A 130 0.37 -2.00 -7.61
C MET A 130 1.56 -2.38 -6.73
N LEU A 131 2.57 -1.52 -6.65
CA LEU A 131 3.67 -1.63 -5.71
C LEU A 131 3.66 -0.43 -4.76
N THR A 132 3.82 -0.68 -3.47
CA THR A 132 4.01 0.37 -2.46
C THR A 132 5.44 0.34 -1.94
N ILE A 133 6.19 1.43 -2.16
CA ILE A 133 7.60 1.55 -1.80
C ILE A 133 7.72 2.51 -0.61
N GLY A 134 7.83 1.93 0.58
CA GLY A 134 7.85 2.67 1.85
C GLY A 134 8.85 2.05 2.82
N THR A 135 8.38 1.74 4.02
CA THR A 135 9.20 1.05 5.02
C THR A 135 9.66 -0.32 4.52
N GLY A 136 8.78 -1.04 3.82
CA GLY A 136 9.08 -2.22 3.01
C GLY A 136 8.60 -2.02 1.57
N ILE A 137 8.47 -3.13 0.83
CA ILE A 137 7.84 -3.16 -0.49
C ILE A 137 6.63 -4.09 -0.43
N GLY A 138 5.45 -3.53 -0.68
CA GLY A 138 4.22 -4.29 -0.82
C GLY A 138 3.82 -4.45 -2.29
N GLY A 139 3.08 -5.51 -2.60
CA GLY A 139 2.54 -5.74 -3.93
C GLY A 139 1.06 -6.13 -3.91
N CYS A 140 0.36 -5.78 -4.97
CA CYS A 140 -0.99 -6.22 -5.25
C CYS A 140 -1.12 -6.49 -6.75
N ILE A 141 -1.76 -7.61 -7.12
CA ILE A 141 -2.12 -7.94 -8.49
C ILE A 141 -3.62 -7.70 -8.63
N LEU A 142 -4.03 -6.94 -9.65
CA LEU A 142 -5.43 -6.76 -10.01
C LEU A 142 -5.70 -7.38 -11.38
N LEU A 143 -6.68 -8.28 -11.44
CA LEU A 143 -7.13 -8.94 -12.66
C LEU A 143 -8.63 -8.75 -12.80
N ASN A 144 -9.07 -8.26 -13.96
CA ASN A 144 -10.49 -8.09 -14.32
C ASN A 144 -11.32 -7.32 -13.27
N GLY A 145 -10.71 -6.35 -12.59
CA GLY A 145 -11.38 -5.51 -11.61
C GLY A 145 -11.39 -6.02 -10.18
N GLU A 146 -10.72 -7.13 -9.92
CA GLU A 146 -10.61 -7.76 -8.61
C GLU A 146 -9.15 -7.92 -8.21
N VAL A 147 -8.91 -7.95 -6.90
CA VAL A 147 -7.59 -8.31 -6.37
C VAL A 147 -7.41 -9.81 -6.54
N PHE A 148 -6.23 -10.23 -7.00
CA PHE A 148 -5.83 -11.62 -7.00
C PHE A 148 -5.17 -11.96 -5.65
N HIS A 149 -5.93 -12.58 -4.74
CA HIS A 149 -5.48 -12.94 -3.39
C HIS A 149 -4.63 -14.23 -3.34
N GLY A 150 -4.64 -15.03 -4.40
CA GLY A 150 -4.06 -16.37 -4.40
C GLY A 150 -4.87 -17.37 -3.56
N PHE A 151 -4.34 -18.57 -3.34
CA PHE A 151 -5.07 -19.64 -2.65
C PHE A 151 -5.26 -19.39 -1.15
N SER A 152 -4.29 -18.73 -0.50
CA SER A 152 -4.24 -18.53 0.96
C SER A 152 -4.25 -17.07 1.39
N ASN A 153 -4.78 -16.17 0.55
CA ASN A 153 -4.86 -14.72 0.82
C ASN A 153 -3.51 -14.02 1.05
N SER A 154 -2.46 -14.48 0.36
CA SER A 154 -1.08 -13.97 0.52
C SER A 154 -0.34 -13.85 -0.81
N ALA A 155 -1.05 -13.67 -1.92
CA ALA A 155 -0.42 -13.39 -3.21
C ALA A 155 0.25 -12.02 -3.23
N CYS A 156 1.27 -11.88 -4.08
CA CYS A 156 2.00 -10.64 -4.32
C CYS A 156 2.75 -10.06 -3.09
N GLU A 157 3.18 -10.91 -2.17
CA GLU A 157 4.13 -10.58 -1.09
C GLU A 157 5.57 -10.39 -1.61
N VAL A 158 5.71 -9.53 -2.62
CA VAL A 158 6.93 -9.35 -3.43
C VAL A 158 8.06 -8.71 -2.65
N GLY A 159 7.80 -8.07 -1.51
CA GLY A 159 8.85 -7.59 -0.61
C GLY A 159 9.79 -8.72 -0.18
N TYR A 160 9.26 -9.94 0.03
CA TYR A 160 10.02 -11.13 0.39
C TYR A 160 10.63 -11.88 -0.80
N MET A 161 10.41 -11.40 -2.03
CA MET A 161 10.99 -12.02 -3.21
C MET A 161 12.51 -12.02 -3.11
N HIS A 162 13.12 -13.20 -3.15
CA HIS A 162 14.57 -13.33 -3.14
C HIS A 162 15.19 -12.66 -4.38
N MET A 163 16.17 -11.81 -4.13
CA MET A 163 16.86 -11.05 -5.17
C MET A 163 18.33 -10.92 -4.80
N ASP A 164 19.20 -11.31 -5.72
CA ASP A 164 20.65 -11.34 -5.49
C ASP A 164 20.99 -12.11 -4.21
N ASP A 165 21.77 -11.52 -3.31
CA ASP A 165 22.16 -12.12 -2.03
C ASP A 165 21.18 -11.76 -0.89
N SER A 166 19.97 -11.26 -1.20
CA SER A 166 19.00 -10.78 -0.21
C SER A 166 17.54 -10.92 -0.70
N ASP A 167 16.66 -10.00 -0.29
CA ASP A 167 15.27 -9.88 -0.70
C ASP A 167 14.97 -8.49 -1.26
N PHE A 168 13.87 -8.39 -2.03
CA PHE A 168 13.54 -7.19 -2.79
C PHE A 168 13.39 -5.96 -1.89
N GLN A 169 12.71 -6.08 -0.74
CA GLN A 169 12.52 -4.95 0.17
C GLN A 169 13.82 -4.50 0.85
N THR A 170 14.70 -5.43 1.23
CA THR A 170 15.98 -5.12 1.89
C THR A 170 16.94 -4.42 0.94
N LEU A 171 16.75 -4.58 -0.37
CA LEU A 171 17.53 -3.90 -1.39
C LEU A 171 16.89 -2.59 -1.88
N GLY A 172 15.55 -2.53 -1.98
CA GLY A 172 14.84 -1.48 -2.72
C GLY A 172 13.90 -0.58 -1.91
N ALA A 173 13.62 -0.88 -0.64
CA ALA A 173 12.67 -0.08 0.14
C ALA A 173 13.20 1.32 0.48
N ALA A 174 12.29 2.28 0.65
CA ALA A 174 12.65 3.66 0.99
C ALA A 174 13.37 3.77 2.35
N SER A 175 13.05 2.89 3.31
CA SER A 175 13.75 2.84 4.61
C SER A 175 15.22 2.40 4.48
N ILE A 176 15.56 1.63 3.43
CA ILE A 176 16.92 1.22 3.14
C ILE A 176 17.68 2.37 2.49
N LEU A 177 17.04 3.11 1.59
CA LEU A 177 17.60 4.33 1.01
C LEU A 177 18.04 5.31 2.11
N THR A 178 17.18 5.56 3.11
CA THR A 178 17.53 6.49 4.20
C THR A 178 18.69 6.01 5.04
N LYS A 179 18.69 4.75 5.46
CA LYS A 179 19.79 4.13 6.22
C LYS A 179 21.10 4.18 5.45
N LYS A 180 21.07 3.88 4.15
CA LYS A 180 22.25 3.88 3.26
C LYS A 180 22.85 5.28 3.14
N VAL A 181 22.04 6.30 2.88
CA VAL A 181 22.54 7.68 2.77
C VAL A 181 23.12 8.17 4.08
N ALA A 182 22.44 7.93 5.20
CA ALA A 182 22.92 8.31 6.53
C ALA A 182 24.29 7.68 6.83
N ALA A 183 24.44 6.38 6.59
CA ALA A 183 25.69 5.66 6.76
C ALA A 183 26.82 6.20 5.88
N TRP A 184 26.56 6.46 4.59
CA TRP A 184 27.55 7.00 3.66
C TRP A 184 27.96 8.44 3.96
N LYS A 185 27.07 9.22 4.60
CA LYS A 185 27.35 10.58 5.06
C LYS A 185 28.02 10.62 6.43
N GLY A 186 28.02 9.51 7.17
CA GLY A 186 28.47 9.47 8.56
C GLY A 186 27.56 10.27 9.50
N GLU A 187 26.28 10.39 9.17
CA GLU A 187 25.28 11.14 9.95
C GLU A 187 24.25 10.19 10.60
N PRO A 188 23.62 10.57 11.72
CA PRO A 188 22.51 9.83 12.30
C PRO A 188 21.35 9.63 11.32
N ALA A 189 20.72 8.45 11.31
CA ALA A 189 19.64 8.11 10.39
C ALA A 189 18.39 8.98 10.58
N GLU A 190 18.17 9.47 11.80
CA GLU A 190 17.06 10.34 12.18
C GLU A 190 17.11 11.70 11.48
N ASN A 191 18.29 12.10 11.02
CA ASN A 191 18.45 13.33 10.25
C ASN A 191 18.00 13.16 8.80
N TRP A 192 17.79 11.93 8.31
CA TRP A 192 17.51 11.65 6.92
C TRP A 192 16.09 11.13 6.71
N SER A 193 15.36 11.79 5.83
CA SER A 193 14.09 11.32 5.29
C SER A 193 14.22 11.12 3.79
N GLY A 194 13.33 10.31 3.20
CA GLY A 194 13.27 10.17 1.74
C GLY A 194 13.19 11.55 1.07
N TYR A 195 12.31 12.43 1.58
CA TYR A 195 12.16 13.79 1.06
C TYR A 195 13.47 14.59 1.07
N ARG A 196 14.21 14.61 2.20
CA ARG A 196 15.53 15.30 2.29
C ARG A 196 16.52 14.73 1.28
N ILE A 197 16.55 13.41 1.10
CA ILE A 197 17.47 12.76 0.14
C ILE A 197 17.21 13.25 -1.29
N PHE A 198 15.95 13.34 -1.71
CA PHE A 198 15.60 13.88 -3.02
C PHE A 198 15.90 15.38 -3.14
N GLU A 199 15.71 16.18 -2.09
CA GLU A 199 16.08 17.59 -2.10
C GLU A 199 17.59 17.79 -2.29
N GLU A 200 18.42 17.05 -1.55
CA GLU A 200 19.88 17.11 -1.68
C GLU A 200 20.35 16.56 -3.03
N ALA A 201 19.73 15.48 -3.54
CA ALA A 201 20.02 14.97 -4.87
C ALA A 201 19.76 16.00 -5.97
N LYS A 202 18.64 16.75 -5.88
CA LYS A 202 18.31 17.85 -6.81
C LYS A 202 19.32 19.02 -6.75
N LYS A 203 19.99 19.21 -5.61
CA LYS A 203 21.11 20.18 -5.45
C LYS A 203 22.44 19.64 -6.00
N GLY A 204 22.47 18.43 -6.54
CA GLY A 204 23.67 17.80 -7.10
C GLY A 204 24.47 16.98 -6.10
N ASP A 205 23.90 16.62 -4.94
CA ASP A 205 24.58 15.76 -3.97
C ASP A 205 24.86 14.38 -4.57
N LYS A 206 26.14 14.05 -4.72
CA LYS A 206 26.57 12.82 -5.41
C LYS A 206 26.21 11.55 -4.64
N ILE A 207 26.19 11.60 -3.31
CA ILE A 207 25.88 10.45 -2.47
C ILE A 207 24.39 10.14 -2.56
N CYS A 208 23.54 11.18 -2.48
CA CYS A 208 22.09 11.03 -2.60
C CYS A 208 21.70 10.55 -4.01
N ASN A 209 22.28 11.15 -5.06
CA ASN A 209 22.04 10.70 -6.44
C ASN A 209 22.44 9.24 -6.64
N ARG A 210 23.64 8.85 -6.19
CA ARG A 210 24.09 7.46 -6.27
C ARG A 210 23.14 6.51 -5.54
N ALA A 211 22.71 6.86 -4.33
CA ALA A 211 21.83 6.01 -3.55
C ALA A 211 20.44 5.83 -4.22
N ILE A 212 19.92 6.89 -4.85
CA ILE A 212 18.69 6.83 -5.65
C ILE A 212 18.91 5.96 -6.89
N ASP A 213 20.02 6.13 -7.61
CA ASP A 213 20.33 5.35 -8.80
C ASP A 213 20.39 3.84 -8.50
N GLU A 214 21.10 3.46 -7.42
CA GLU A 214 21.16 2.07 -6.95
C GLU A 214 19.76 1.54 -6.58
N MET A 215 18.94 2.34 -5.89
CA MET A 215 17.57 1.93 -5.55
C MET A 215 16.71 1.74 -6.82
N THR A 216 16.80 2.65 -7.79
CA THR A 216 16.02 2.55 -9.03
C THR A 216 16.43 1.36 -9.89
N ASP A 217 17.71 0.97 -9.91
CA ASP A 217 18.17 -0.24 -10.60
C ASP A 217 17.59 -1.51 -9.97
N VAL A 218 17.58 -1.58 -8.63
CA VAL A 218 16.94 -2.68 -7.87
C VAL A 218 15.44 -2.73 -8.16
N LEU A 219 14.75 -1.59 -8.13
CA LEU A 219 13.32 -1.51 -8.45
C LEU A 219 13.06 -1.99 -9.88
N GLY A 220 13.85 -1.55 -10.86
CA GLY A 220 13.71 -1.98 -12.25
C GLY A 220 13.83 -3.50 -12.41
N LYS A 221 14.82 -4.11 -11.75
CA LYS A 221 15.02 -5.57 -11.75
C LYS A 221 13.86 -6.31 -11.10
N GLY A 222 13.38 -5.84 -9.94
CA GLY A 222 12.25 -6.44 -9.23
C GLY A 222 10.95 -6.34 -10.02
N ILE A 223 10.69 -5.17 -10.61
CA ILE A 223 9.54 -4.93 -11.49
C ILE A 223 9.61 -5.85 -12.72
N ALA A 224 10.77 -5.99 -13.36
CA ALA A 224 10.94 -6.89 -14.50
C ALA A 224 10.62 -8.35 -14.13
N ASN A 225 11.12 -8.83 -12.97
CA ASN A 225 10.80 -10.17 -12.46
C ASN A 225 9.28 -10.37 -12.27
N ILE A 226 8.58 -9.37 -11.72
CA ILE A 226 7.12 -9.41 -11.54
C ILE A 226 6.42 -9.42 -12.90
N CYS A 227 6.89 -8.62 -13.87
CA CYS A 227 6.34 -8.58 -15.22
C CYS A 227 6.47 -9.93 -15.94
N TYR A 228 7.57 -10.67 -15.76
CA TYR A 228 7.71 -12.01 -16.34
C TYR A 228 6.68 -13.02 -15.83
N VAL A 229 6.17 -12.83 -14.60
CA VAL A 229 5.19 -13.73 -13.99
C VAL A 229 3.76 -13.28 -14.28
N VAL A 230 3.49 -11.99 -14.16
CA VAL A 230 2.13 -11.43 -14.18
C VAL A 230 1.74 -10.89 -15.55
N ASN A 231 2.71 -10.38 -16.32
CA ASN A 231 2.52 -9.69 -17.60
C ASN A 231 1.42 -8.60 -17.55
N PRO A 232 1.56 -7.56 -16.71
CA PRO A 232 0.55 -6.52 -16.55
C PRO A 232 0.60 -5.48 -17.67
N GLU A 233 -0.53 -4.81 -17.93
CA GLU A 233 -0.58 -3.63 -18.82
C GLU A 233 0.06 -2.40 -18.14
N VAL A 234 -0.03 -2.34 -16.81
CA VAL A 234 0.51 -1.22 -16.01
C VAL A 234 1.06 -1.70 -14.66
N VAL A 235 2.21 -1.18 -14.29
CA VAL A 235 2.75 -1.24 -12.93
C VAL A 235 2.64 0.13 -12.30
N VAL A 236 1.79 0.28 -11.30
CA VAL A 236 1.58 1.52 -10.54
C VAL A 236 2.49 1.54 -9.33
N LEU A 237 3.24 2.62 -9.17
CA LEU A 237 4.17 2.83 -8.07
C LEU A 237 3.59 3.85 -7.07
N GLY A 238 3.37 3.40 -5.85
CA GLY A 238 2.94 4.23 -4.73
C GLY A 238 3.94 4.21 -3.56
N GLY A 239 3.61 4.95 -2.51
CA GLY A 239 4.48 5.16 -1.36
C GLY A 239 5.08 6.57 -1.33
N GLY A 240 5.55 7.01 -0.15
CA GLY A 240 5.84 8.43 0.10
C GLY A 240 6.89 9.03 -0.83
N ILE A 241 7.92 8.27 -1.21
CA ILE A 241 8.96 8.75 -2.13
C ILE A 241 8.53 8.73 -3.59
N MET A 242 7.50 7.97 -3.95
CA MET A 242 6.96 7.90 -5.32
C MET A 242 6.24 9.19 -5.73
N ALA A 243 5.96 10.10 -4.78
CA ALA A 243 5.56 11.47 -5.08
C ALA A 243 6.62 12.27 -5.86
N GLN A 244 7.87 11.80 -5.94
CA GLN A 244 8.95 12.42 -6.71
C GLN A 244 8.98 11.96 -8.18
N GLU A 245 7.82 11.77 -8.81
CA GLU A 245 7.66 11.22 -10.18
C GLU A 245 8.60 11.88 -11.18
N ALA A 246 8.64 13.21 -11.24
CA ALA A 246 9.47 13.95 -12.19
C ALA A 246 10.98 13.63 -12.07
N PHE A 247 11.43 13.16 -10.91
CA PHE A 247 12.81 12.76 -10.67
C PHE A 247 13.04 11.26 -10.91
N LEU A 248 12.03 10.44 -10.65
CA LEU A 248 12.13 8.98 -10.61
C LEU A 248 11.75 8.30 -11.92
N LYS A 249 10.78 8.85 -12.66
CA LYS A 249 10.14 8.18 -13.80
C LYS A 249 11.15 7.66 -14.81
N ASP A 250 11.96 8.54 -15.39
CA ASP A 250 12.96 8.17 -16.40
C ASP A 250 14.01 7.16 -15.87
N LYS A 251 14.40 7.27 -14.60
CA LYS A 251 15.37 6.35 -13.98
C LYS A 251 14.79 4.94 -13.82
N ILE A 252 13.54 4.84 -13.37
CA ILE A 252 12.86 3.56 -13.17
C ILE A 252 12.52 2.94 -14.52
N GLU A 253 11.97 3.70 -15.47
CA GLU A 253 11.65 3.20 -16.82
C GLU A 253 12.91 2.63 -17.51
N LYS A 254 14.04 3.34 -17.48
CA LYS A 254 15.33 2.83 -18.00
C LYS A 254 15.81 1.58 -17.29
N ALA A 255 15.64 1.51 -15.97
CA ALA A 255 16.02 0.33 -15.20
C ALA A 255 15.13 -0.88 -15.54
N VAL A 256 13.82 -0.69 -15.71
CA VAL A 256 12.90 -1.75 -16.14
C VAL A 256 13.25 -2.21 -17.55
N GLU A 257 13.41 -1.29 -18.50
CA GLU A 257 13.79 -1.58 -19.90
C GLU A 257 15.11 -2.37 -19.99
N LYS A 258 16.07 -2.08 -19.11
CA LYS A 258 17.35 -2.81 -19.03
C LYS A 258 17.17 -4.30 -18.68
N TYR A 259 16.17 -4.66 -17.87
CA TYR A 259 15.98 -6.03 -17.34
C TYR A 259 14.79 -6.78 -17.95
N LEU A 260 13.83 -6.07 -18.54
CA LEU A 260 12.63 -6.63 -19.16
C LEU A 260 12.84 -6.80 -20.67
N VAL A 261 12.50 -7.97 -21.22
CA VAL A 261 12.56 -8.19 -22.67
C VAL A 261 11.68 -7.19 -23.42
N SER A 262 12.16 -6.73 -24.59
CA SER A 262 11.51 -5.66 -25.36
C SER A 262 10.04 -5.95 -25.68
N SER A 263 9.71 -7.21 -26.01
CA SER A 263 8.33 -7.61 -26.33
C SER A 263 7.35 -7.42 -25.16
N MET A 264 7.81 -7.41 -23.91
CA MET A 264 6.96 -7.09 -22.76
C MET A 264 7.00 -5.59 -22.46
N TRP A 265 8.19 -4.98 -22.52
CA TRP A 265 8.36 -3.53 -22.30
C TRP A 265 7.47 -2.67 -23.22
N GLU A 266 7.31 -3.07 -24.48
CA GLU A 266 6.44 -2.39 -25.45
C GLU A 266 4.94 -2.45 -25.10
N HIS A 267 4.54 -3.31 -24.17
CA HIS A 267 3.15 -3.55 -23.77
C HIS A 267 2.85 -3.31 -22.27
N THR A 268 3.88 -2.97 -21.48
CA THR A 268 3.74 -2.66 -20.06
C THR A 268 4.17 -1.21 -19.80
N SER A 269 3.31 -0.46 -19.12
CA SER A 269 3.59 0.93 -18.73
C SER A 269 3.94 1.05 -17.24
N ILE A 270 4.77 2.04 -16.90
CA ILE A 270 5.02 2.43 -15.50
C ILE A 270 4.22 3.69 -15.20
N ALA A 271 3.45 3.66 -14.12
CA ALA A 271 2.65 4.80 -13.67
C ALA A 271 2.86 5.07 -12.18
N PHE A 272 2.48 6.27 -11.72
CA PHE A 272 2.60 6.67 -10.32
C PHE A 272 1.21 6.89 -9.72
N ALA A 273 1.04 6.46 -8.48
CA ALA A 273 -0.27 6.47 -7.80
C ALA A 273 -0.84 7.90 -7.65
N LYS A 274 -2.14 8.06 -7.96
CA LYS A 274 -2.83 9.37 -7.97
C LYS A 274 -3.64 9.65 -6.70
N ASN A 275 -4.16 8.62 -6.03
CA ASN A 275 -5.05 8.75 -4.87
C ASN A 275 -4.29 9.03 -3.56
N GLN A 276 -2.98 8.84 -3.54
CA GLN A 276 -2.08 9.18 -2.43
C GLN A 276 -2.66 8.78 -1.05
N ASN A 277 -2.89 9.77 -0.17
CA ASN A 277 -3.36 9.61 1.20
C ASN A 277 -4.83 9.17 1.34
N ASN A 278 -5.57 9.05 0.24
CA ASN A 278 -6.95 8.56 0.21
C ASN A 278 -7.05 7.11 -0.27
N ALA A 279 -5.97 6.54 -0.81
CA ALA A 279 -6.00 5.24 -1.47
C ALA A 279 -6.47 4.11 -0.54
N GLY A 280 -6.02 4.08 0.72
CA GLY A 280 -6.48 3.08 1.70
C GLY A 280 -7.99 3.16 1.97
N MET A 281 -8.50 4.36 2.25
CA MET A 281 -9.93 4.55 2.55
C MET A 281 -10.84 4.26 1.34
N LEU A 282 -10.48 4.74 0.16
CA LEU A 282 -11.25 4.47 -1.07
C LEU A 282 -11.13 3.01 -1.48
N GLY A 283 -9.95 2.42 -1.35
CA GLY A 283 -9.69 1.01 -1.63
C GLY A 283 -10.53 0.07 -0.78
N ALA A 284 -10.59 0.32 0.53
CA ALA A 284 -11.43 -0.46 1.43
C ALA A 284 -12.91 -0.37 1.05
N PHE A 285 -13.37 0.82 0.64
CA PHE A 285 -14.73 1.01 0.15
C PHE A 285 -14.99 0.22 -1.14
N TYR A 286 -14.08 0.26 -2.12
CA TYR A 286 -14.21 -0.53 -3.35
C TYR A 286 -14.18 -2.04 -3.10
N HIS A 287 -13.36 -2.50 -2.14
CA HIS A 287 -13.37 -3.90 -1.70
C HIS A 287 -14.75 -4.28 -1.16
N PHE A 288 -15.29 -3.46 -0.24
CA PHE A 288 -16.64 -3.66 0.31
C PHE A 288 -17.69 -3.72 -0.81
N GLN A 289 -17.68 -2.76 -1.75
CA GLN A 289 -18.62 -2.79 -2.88
C GLN A 289 -18.52 -4.08 -3.69
N GLY A 290 -17.31 -4.56 -3.99
CA GLY A 290 -17.11 -5.81 -4.72
C GLY A 290 -17.65 -7.05 -3.99
N ARG A 291 -17.61 -7.06 -2.66
CA ARG A 291 -18.16 -8.13 -1.81
C ARG A 291 -19.69 -8.13 -1.72
N HIS A 292 -20.31 -7.00 -2.02
CA HIS A 292 -21.76 -6.76 -1.86
C HIS A 292 -22.48 -6.41 -3.17
N ALA A 293 -21.84 -6.64 -4.32
CA ALA A 293 -22.38 -6.38 -5.67
C ALA A 293 -23.28 -7.51 -6.19
#